data_AF-A0A935SM11-F1
#
_entry.id   AF-A0A935SM11-F1
#
_cell.length_a   1.000
_cell.length_b   1.000
_cell.length_c   1.000
_cell.angle_alpha   90.00
_cell.angle_beta   90.00
_cell.angle_gamma   90.00
#
_symmetry.space_group_name_H-M   'P 1'
#
loop_
_entity.id
_entity.type
_entity.pdbx_description
1 polymer ?
#
loop_
_entity_poly.entity_id
_entity_poly.type
_entity_poly.pdbx_seq_one_letter_code
_entity_poly.pdbx_strand_id
1 'polypeptide(L)'
;MIFPKDFLTETKFSEQVPLKSFTVKKYDIYVKVNKNATLDVTETIHLHFNKSEESFYRIFKPQRFRYPFKALLWSEVDEVMTSQIPRPHPPAIKNIVVDNQDFSVRDFSGFLKTIDIKSKAGGFTGDQQFIIKYRIIDAIDFFEDHSELYFSFIDAATNAIDTVSFSVELYKALPDQPISFVRTGINSFRQNNLSGKWANNKIFSGTTTARFEPGQELTAGINFPKDFITQPNYNLRGIEWLIAPGVIFIIMFIIWMIWGKDDKVTIQTEFYPPDSISPNVAGYLIDNRLNRRDLTALIPYWGANGYLKVTEEDRDVLGVYKKKKYFLKKLKELPANVMAFEKTLFNGIFAWKNPVELSDLKNSLYTTMDTAKGQLEAEIDSQAYYVKNSRKIGKTIILAIAVLIVYAGGFIIIGLISEGTIWQAAALIFSLIILVLFALLMPKKTKKAMRSIAN
;
A
#
# COMPACT_ATOMS: atom_id res chain seq x y z
N MET A 1 14.06 6.49 24.22
CA MET A 1 14.43 5.24 23.50
C MET A 1 15.90 5.01 23.77
N ILE A 2 16.26 4.01 24.58
CA ILE A 2 17.66 3.61 24.78
C ILE A 2 18.00 2.74 23.57
N PHE A 3 18.75 3.30 22.62
CA PHE A 3 19.24 2.51 21.49
C PHE A 3 20.20 1.43 22.04
N PRO A 4 20.05 0.16 21.63
CA PRO A 4 20.92 -0.92 22.09
C PRO A 4 22.38 -0.61 21.74
N LYS A 5 23.31 -0.96 22.65
CA LYS A 5 24.77 -0.69 22.55
C LYS A 5 25.44 -1.23 21.27
N ASP A 6 24.76 -2.07 20.49
CA ASP A 6 25.22 -2.56 19.19
C ASP A 6 25.15 -1.49 18.07
N PHE A 7 24.65 -0.29 18.38
CA PHE A 7 24.56 0.88 17.47
C PHE A 7 25.93 1.40 16.99
N LEU A 8 27.06 0.87 17.49
CA LEU A 8 28.43 1.37 17.25
C LEU A 8 29.37 0.36 16.58
N THR A 9 28.87 -0.62 15.80
CA THR A 9 29.77 -1.42 14.95
C THR A 9 29.63 -1.07 13.47
N GLU A 10 30.03 0.16 13.13
CA GLU A 10 30.45 0.55 11.78
C GLU A 10 31.56 -0.37 11.21
N THR A 11 32.25 -1.07 12.09
CA THR A 11 33.42 -1.91 11.83
C THR A 11 33.12 -3.13 10.94
N LYS A 12 31.97 -3.81 11.11
CA LYS A 12 31.71 -5.08 10.40
C LYS A 12 31.32 -4.93 8.92
N PHE A 13 30.83 -3.76 8.49
CA PHE A 13 30.39 -3.56 7.10
C PHE A 13 31.47 -2.92 6.21
N SER A 14 32.45 -2.22 6.79
CA SER A 14 33.60 -1.73 6.02
C SER A 14 34.55 -2.86 5.57
N GLU A 15 34.49 -4.02 6.22
CA GLU A 15 35.32 -5.20 5.90
C GLU A 15 34.94 -5.92 4.60
N GLN A 16 33.78 -5.64 3.98
CA GLN A 16 33.30 -6.38 2.80
C GLN A 16 33.48 -5.70 1.44
N VAL A 17 33.92 -4.45 1.39
CA VAL A 17 34.28 -3.80 0.11
C VAL A 17 35.79 -3.71 0.05
N PRO A 18 36.49 -4.51 -0.77
CA PRO A 18 37.94 -4.44 -0.85
C PRO A 18 38.34 -3.07 -1.42
N LEU A 19 38.79 -2.17 -0.55
CA LEU A 19 39.26 -0.81 -0.85
C LEU A 19 40.55 -0.77 -1.70
N LYS A 20 40.84 -1.79 -2.53
CA LYS A 20 42.17 -1.99 -3.16
C LYS A 20 42.18 -2.38 -4.65
N SER A 21 41.04 -2.44 -5.35
CA SER A 21 41.05 -2.82 -6.79
C SER A 21 41.22 -1.65 -7.77
N PHE A 22 40.94 -0.42 -7.34
CA PHE A 22 41.02 0.78 -8.20
C PHE A 22 41.47 2.04 -7.43
N THR A 23 42.04 2.99 -8.18
CA THR A 23 42.40 4.34 -7.69
C THR A 23 41.45 5.37 -8.29
N VAL A 24 41.05 6.39 -7.52
CA VAL A 24 40.22 7.49 -8.03
C VAL A 24 41.14 8.64 -8.45
N LYS A 25 41.32 8.82 -9.76
CA LYS A 25 42.19 9.88 -10.30
C LYS A 25 41.55 11.25 -10.15
N LYS A 26 40.26 11.35 -10.46
CA LYS A 26 39.52 12.60 -10.41
C LYS A 26 38.06 12.35 -10.05
N TYR A 27 37.51 13.21 -9.21
CA TYR A 27 36.10 13.18 -8.85
C TYR A 27 35.52 14.58 -9.00
N ASP A 28 34.69 14.77 -10.03
CA ASP A 28 33.99 16.03 -10.27
C ASP A 28 32.53 15.91 -9.83
N ILE A 29 32.08 16.83 -8.97
CA ILE A 29 30.73 16.85 -8.41
C ILE A 29 30.05 18.14 -8.83
N TYR A 30 28.97 18.01 -9.58
CA TYR A 30 28.10 19.12 -9.92
C TYR A 30 26.75 18.96 -9.22
N VAL A 31 26.28 20.02 -8.57
CA VAL A 31 25.04 20.04 -7.81
C VAL A 31 24.23 21.25 -8.21
N LYS A 32 23.00 21.05 -8.68
CA LYS A 32 22.04 22.12 -8.89
C LYS A 32 21.02 22.15 -7.77
N VAL A 33 21.01 23.23 -7.00
CA VAL A 33 20.04 23.48 -5.93
C VAL A 33 18.77 24.07 -6.53
N ASN A 34 17.67 23.33 -6.51
CA ASN A 34 16.39 23.77 -7.05
C ASN A 34 15.54 24.52 -6.00
N LYS A 35 14.63 25.38 -6.48
CA LYS A 35 13.70 26.14 -5.62
C LYS A 35 12.86 25.25 -4.70
N ASN A 36 12.49 24.05 -5.13
CA ASN A 36 11.64 23.11 -4.40
C ASN A 36 12.41 22.20 -3.41
N ALA A 37 13.57 22.64 -2.94
CA ALA A 37 14.43 21.93 -1.99
C ALA A 37 15.07 20.62 -2.50
N THR A 38 15.04 20.36 -3.81
CA THR A 38 15.71 19.19 -4.42
C THR A 38 17.08 19.57 -4.95
N LEU A 39 18.01 18.60 -4.92
CA LEU A 39 19.35 18.75 -5.49
C LEU A 39 19.48 17.81 -6.69
N ASP A 40 19.76 18.34 -7.87
CA ASP A 40 20.13 17.51 -9.02
C ASP A 40 21.66 17.36 -9.02
N VAL A 41 22.14 16.14 -8.85
CA VAL A 41 23.56 15.82 -8.70
C VAL A 41 24.05 15.07 -9.92
N THR A 42 25.23 15.46 -10.40
CA THR A 42 26.01 14.73 -11.39
C THR A 42 27.40 14.48 -10.83
N GLU A 43 27.74 13.21 -10.65
CA GLU A 43 29.07 12.75 -10.25
C GLU A 43 29.80 12.22 -11.48
N THR A 44 30.97 12.76 -11.77
CA THR A 44 31.88 12.22 -12.79
C THR A 44 33.12 11.68 -12.12
N ILE A 45 33.26 10.36 -12.14
CA ILE A 45 34.30 9.63 -11.40
C ILE A 45 35.25 9.00 -12.42
N HIS A 46 36.52 9.42 -12.37
CA HIS A 46 37.60 8.88 -13.18
C HIS A 46 38.40 7.87 -12.34
N LEU A 47 38.33 6.61 -12.73
CA LEU A 47 38.94 5.48 -12.02
C LEU A 47 40.05 4.84 -12.85
N HIS A 48 41.04 4.29 -12.17
CA HIS A 48 42.01 3.37 -12.75
C HIS A 48 41.92 2.01 -12.07
N PHE A 49 41.48 0.99 -12.81
CA PHE A 49 41.38 -0.39 -12.33
C PHE A 49 42.69 -1.14 -12.56
N ASN A 50 43.35 -1.53 -11.46
CA ASN A 50 44.60 -2.28 -11.50
C ASN A 50 44.38 -3.77 -11.84
N LYS A 51 43.15 -4.26 -11.68
CA LYS A 51 42.70 -5.61 -12.00
C LYS A 51 41.32 -5.55 -12.63
N SER A 52 40.95 -6.59 -13.38
CA SER A 52 39.61 -6.69 -13.94
C SER A 52 38.58 -6.87 -12.82
N GLU A 53 37.60 -5.97 -12.75
CA GLU A 53 36.50 -6.01 -11.78
C GLU A 53 35.16 -6.07 -12.50
N GLU A 54 34.27 -6.97 -12.10
CA GLU A 54 32.96 -7.11 -12.74
C GLU A 54 32.01 -5.94 -12.43
N SER A 55 32.25 -5.24 -11.32
CA SER A 55 31.37 -4.20 -10.80
C SER A 55 32.15 -3.06 -10.11
N PHE A 56 31.54 -1.88 -10.13
CA PHE A 56 31.94 -0.73 -9.34
C PHE A 56 30.78 -0.29 -8.45
N TYR A 57 31.05 -0.07 -7.16
CA TYR A 57 30.04 0.30 -6.18
C TYR A 57 30.16 1.77 -5.80
N ARG A 58 29.09 2.54 -6.04
CA ARG A 58 28.90 3.86 -5.44
C ARG A 58 27.95 3.75 -4.26
N ILE A 59 28.48 3.97 -3.06
CA ILE A 59 27.71 3.94 -1.81
C ILE A 59 27.15 5.34 -1.55
N PHE A 60 25.92 5.43 -1.06
CA PHE A 60 25.30 6.65 -0.56
C PHE A 60 24.82 6.39 0.86
N LYS A 61 25.34 7.15 1.82
CA LYS A 61 24.94 7.10 3.23
C LYS A 61 24.05 8.30 3.56
N PRO A 62 22.75 8.11 3.84
CA PRO A 62 21.87 9.18 4.28
C PRO A 62 22.39 9.84 5.55
N GLN A 63 22.55 11.17 5.54
CA GLN A 63 22.89 11.93 6.74
C GLN A 63 21.69 12.04 7.66
N ARG A 64 21.66 11.25 8.73
CA ARG A 64 20.52 11.15 9.65
C ARG A 64 20.46 12.25 10.69
N PHE A 65 21.56 12.97 10.85
CA PHE A 65 21.67 14.07 11.81
C PHE A 65 21.95 15.36 11.06
N ARG A 66 21.44 16.45 11.62
CA ARG A 66 21.81 17.81 11.26
C ARG A 66 22.47 18.48 12.46
N TYR A 67 23.26 19.51 12.16
CA TYR A 67 23.97 20.31 13.13
C TYR A 67 23.60 21.77 12.90
N PRO A 68 23.45 22.59 13.96
CA PRO A 68 23.25 24.02 13.79
C PRO A 68 24.44 24.62 13.02
N PHE A 69 24.19 25.30 11.91
CA PHE A 69 25.24 25.85 11.05
C PHE A 69 26.15 26.86 11.74
N LYS A 70 25.62 27.63 12.71
CA LYS A 70 26.44 28.51 13.56
C LYS A 70 27.47 27.74 14.38
N ALA A 71 27.11 26.57 14.93
CA ALA A 71 28.04 25.71 15.65
C ALA A 71 29.13 25.16 14.69
N LEU A 72 28.76 24.83 13.46
CA LEU A 72 29.70 24.35 12.44
C LEU A 72 30.74 25.41 12.04
N LEU A 73 30.41 26.70 12.14
CA LEU A 73 31.31 27.79 11.78
C LEU A 73 32.26 28.23 12.90
N TRP A 74 31.83 28.14 14.17
CA TRP A 74 32.48 28.85 15.29
C TRP A 74 32.79 28.02 16.55
N SER A 75 32.33 26.76 16.65
CA SER A 75 32.51 25.91 17.84
C SER A 75 33.61 24.85 17.69
N GLU A 76 34.15 24.39 18.83
CA GLU A 76 35.04 23.22 18.87
C GLU A 76 34.27 21.93 18.52
N VAL A 77 34.97 20.95 17.94
CA VAL A 77 34.39 19.71 17.37
C VAL A 77 33.50 18.96 18.37
N ASP A 78 33.89 18.93 19.63
CA ASP A 78 33.18 18.18 20.68
C ASP A 78 31.84 18.84 21.06
N GLU A 79 31.72 20.16 20.95
CA GLU A 79 30.47 20.91 21.18
C GLU A 79 29.50 20.72 20.01
N VAL A 80 30.00 20.61 18.77
CA VAL A 80 29.16 20.33 17.60
C VAL A 80 28.60 18.90 17.66
N MET A 81 29.42 17.92 18.03
CA MET A 81 29.00 16.51 18.08
C MET A 81 27.94 16.22 19.15
N THR A 82 27.90 17.00 20.23
CA THR A 82 26.86 16.88 21.28
C THR A 82 25.54 17.57 20.91
N SER A 83 25.53 18.40 19.86
CA SER A 83 24.35 19.13 19.36
C SER A 83 23.59 18.44 18.23
N GLN A 84 23.82 17.14 17.99
CA GLN A 84 23.18 16.39 16.91
C GLN A 84 21.65 16.42 17.04
N ILE A 85 20.99 16.90 15.98
CA ILE A 85 19.53 16.89 15.87
C ILE A 85 19.15 15.81 14.86
N PRO A 86 18.35 14.79 15.24
CA PRO A 86 17.82 13.83 14.29
C PRO A 86 17.01 14.53 13.19
N ARG A 87 17.26 14.18 11.93
CA ARG A 87 16.41 14.62 10.82
C ARG A 87 15.13 13.76 10.80
N PRO A 88 13.93 14.35 10.86
CA PRO A 88 12.67 13.60 10.70
C PRO A 88 12.62 12.88 9.34
N HIS A 89 13.20 13.52 8.32
CA HIS A 89 13.34 12.99 6.98
C HIS A 89 14.82 13.01 6.57
N PRO A 90 15.53 11.88 6.66
CA PRO A 90 16.91 11.83 6.20
C PRO A 90 16.98 11.97 4.66
N PRO A 91 18.06 12.56 4.12
CA PRO A 91 18.20 12.77 2.69
C PRO A 91 18.11 11.46 1.91
N ALA A 92 17.40 11.46 0.78
CA ALA A 92 17.23 10.28 -0.05
C ALA A 92 17.54 10.58 -1.52
N ILE A 93 18.19 9.63 -2.20
CA ILE A 93 18.42 9.69 -3.64
C ILE A 93 17.26 9.05 -4.43
N LYS A 94 16.86 9.71 -5.52
CA LYS A 94 15.83 9.32 -6.48
C LYS A 94 16.33 9.51 -7.91
N ASN A 95 15.63 8.92 -8.88
CA ASN A 95 15.87 9.09 -10.31
C ASN A 95 17.35 8.85 -10.71
N ILE A 96 17.93 7.77 -10.19
CA ILE A 96 19.33 7.40 -10.45
C ILE A 96 19.45 6.95 -11.91
N VAL A 97 20.45 7.46 -12.61
CA VAL A 97 20.84 7.08 -13.97
C VAL A 97 22.36 7.00 -14.02
N VAL A 98 22.90 5.97 -14.66
CA VAL A 98 24.33 5.84 -14.93
C VAL A 98 24.53 5.85 -16.44
N ASP A 99 25.27 6.83 -16.96
CA ASP A 99 25.43 6.96 -18.41
C ASP A 99 26.16 5.73 -18.98
N ASN A 100 25.61 5.15 -20.06
CA ASN A 100 26.15 4.03 -20.83
C ASN A 100 26.43 2.72 -20.08
N GLN A 101 26.07 2.59 -18.80
CA GLN A 101 26.31 1.38 -18.01
C GLN A 101 25.01 0.76 -17.49
N ASP A 102 25.03 -0.55 -17.29
CA ASP A 102 23.93 -1.23 -16.60
C ASP A 102 24.18 -1.10 -15.09
N PHE A 103 23.11 -0.89 -14.32
CA PHE A 103 23.23 -0.75 -12.88
C PHE A 103 22.05 -1.36 -12.15
N SER A 104 22.28 -1.69 -10.89
CA SER A 104 21.24 -2.07 -9.94
C SER A 104 21.39 -1.27 -8.65
N VAL A 105 20.29 -1.09 -7.93
CA VAL A 105 20.29 -0.33 -6.68
C VAL A 105 19.87 -1.25 -5.56
N ARG A 106 20.69 -1.32 -4.51
CA ARG A 106 20.37 -2.01 -3.26
C ARG A 106 20.11 -0.98 -2.18
N ASP A 107 18.99 -1.13 -1.48
CA ASP A 107 18.61 -0.28 -0.34
C ASP A 107 18.62 -1.12 0.93
N PHE A 108 19.45 -0.74 1.88
CA PHE A 108 19.56 -1.43 3.16
C PHE A 108 18.76 -0.63 4.20
N SER A 109 17.43 -0.73 4.11
CA SER A 109 16.48 -0.15 5.08
C SER A 109 16.74 1.33 5.41
N GLY A 110 17.12 2.13 4.41
CA GLY A 110 17.42 3.56 4.58
C GLY A 110 18.69 3.87 5.37
N PHE A 111 19.54 2.87 5.70
CA PHE A 111 20.85 3.07 6.33
C PHE A 111 21.92 3.39 5.31
N LEU A 112 21.87 2.74 4.16
CA LEU A 112 22.70 3.03 3.01
C LEU A 112 22.01 2.56 1.73
N LYS A 113 22.30 3.24 0.62
CA LYS A 113 21.97 2.79 -0.73
C LYS A 113 23.26 2.53 -1.48
N THR A 114 23.31 1.44 -2.22
CA THR A 114 24.46 1.10 -3.07
C THR A 114 24.00 1.04 -4.51
N ILE A 115 24.66 1.82 -5.37
CA ILE A 115 24.55 1.74 -6.83
C ILE A 115 25.65 0.78 -7.28
N ASP A 116 25.24 -0.39 -7.73
CA ASP A 116 26.10 -1.43 -8.29
C ASP A 116 26.11 -1.28 -9.82
N ILE A 117 27.23 -0.78 -10.34
CA ILE A 117 27.46 -0.51 -11.77
C ILE A 117 28.19 -1.71 -12.36
N LYS A 118 27.60 -2.37 -13.35
CA LYS A 118 28.08 -3.63 -13.91
C LYS A 118 28.76 -3.44 -15.25
N SER A 119 29.89 -4.14 -15.47
CA SER A 119 30.56 -4.13 -16.77
C SER A 119 29.77 -4.93 -17.82
N LYS A 120 29.60 -4.34 -19.01
CA LYS A 120 29.01 -4.99 -20.18
C LYS A 120 29.96 -5.93 -20.92
N ALA A 121 31.27 -5.82 -20.68
CA ALA A 121 32.32 -6.42 -21.50
C ALA A 121 33.23 -7.39 -20.72
N GLY A 122 32.71 -8.05 -19.67
CA GLY A 122 33.46 -9.03 -18.90
C GLY A 122 34.43 -8.46 -17.86
N GLY A 123 34.28 -7.17 -17.51
CA GLY A 123 35.03 -6.51 -16.44
C GLY A 123 35.44 -5.07 -16.80
N PHE A 124 35.73 -4.26 -15.79
CA PHE A 124 36.35 -2.94 -15.91
C PHE A 124 37.86 -3.10 -15.72
N THR A 125 38.67 -2.57 -16.64
CA THR A 125 40.14 -2.58 -16.56
C THR A 125 40.71 -1.24 -17.01
N GLY A 126 41.87 -0.86 -16.46
CA GLY A 126 42.53 0.40 -16.82
C GLY A 126 41.70 1.63 -16.51
N ASP A 127 41.84 2.67 -17.33
CA ASP A 127 41.15 3.94 -17.13
C ASP A 127 39.68 3.86 -17.55
N GLN A 128 38.79 4.22 -16.63
CA GLN A 128 37.35 4.19 -16.81
C GLN A 128 36.72 5.49 -16.29
N GLN A 129 35.61 5.90 -16.90
CA GLN A 129 34.83 7.05 -16.48
C GLN A 129 33.38 6.63 -16.19
N PHE A 130 32.86 7.03 -15.04
CA PHE A 130 31.47 6.83 -14.66
C PHE A 130 30.79 8.18 -14.44
N ILE A 131 29.65 8.38 -15.10
CA ILE A 131 28.79 9.55 -14.92
C ILE A 131 27.50 9.08 -14.27
N ILE A 132 27.30 9.47 -13.02
CA ILE A 132 26.14 9.09 -12.20
C ILE A 132 25.30 10.33 -11.99
N LYS A 133 24.04 10.29 -12.41
CA LYS A 133 23.06 11.36 -12.24
C LYS A 133 21.97 10.90 -11.29
N TYR A 134 21.62 11.73 -10.32
CA TYR A 134 20.53 11.42 -9.39
C TYR A 134 19.99 12.70 -8.76
N ARG A 135 18.82 12.59 -8.13
CA ARG A 135 18.20 13.67 -7.38
C ARG A 135 18.22 13.38 -5.89
N ILE A 136 18.75 14.29 -5.09
CA ILE A 136 18.61 14.25 -3.63
C ILE A 136 17.35 15.02 -3.22
N ILE A 137 16.56 14.43 -2.35
CA ILE A 137 15.47 15.08 -1.61
C ILE A 137 15.83 15.13 -0.13
N ASP A 138 15.21 16.05 0.62
CA ASP A 138 15.34 16.15 2.08
C ASP A 138 16.76 16.46 2.60
N ALA A 139 17.63 17.01 1.74
CA ALA A 139 18.98 17.46 2.11
C ALA A 139 19.02 18.85 2.75
N ILE A 140 18.00 19.68 2.48
CA ILE A 140 17.92 21.04 2.99
C ILE A 140 17.10 21.05 4.28
N ASP A 141 17.69 21.60 5.33
CA ASP A 141 17.06 21.82 6.61
C ASP A 141 16.35 23.17 6.64
N PHE A 142 15.18 23.21 7.27
CA PHE A 142 14.36 24.42 7.41
C PHE A 142 14.29 24.84 8.88
N PHE A 143 14.50 26.13 9.13
CA PHE A 143 14.42 26.80 10.42
C PHE A 143 13.44 27.98 10.34
N GLU A 144 13.18 28.65 11.46
CA GLU A 144 12.17 29.72 11.53
C GLU A 144 12.54 30.96 10.69
N ASP A 145 13.83 31.27 10.61
CA ASP A 145 14.39 32.49 10.01
C ASP A 145 15.28 32.23 8.78
N HIS A 146 15.61 30.97 8.48
CA HIS A 146 16.49 30.60 7.37
C HIS A 146 16.34 29.13 6.96
N SER A 147 17.06 28.72 5.91
CA SER A 147 17.21 27.30 5.53
C SER A 147 18.67 26.98 5.21
N GLU A 148 19.07 25.72 5.32
CA GLU A 148 20.47 25.33 5.30
C GLU A 148 20.69 24.07 4.48
N LEU A 149 21.67 24.12 3.58
CA LEU A 149 22.28 22.92 3.02
C LEU A 149 23.49 22.58 3.88
N TYR A 150 23.44 21.45 4.58
CA TYR A 150 24.61 20.80 5.17
C TYR A 150 24.63 19.38 4.63
N PHE A 151 25.54 19.08 3.70
CA PHE A 151 25.55 17.80 3.01
C PHE A 151 26.95 17.33 2.60
N SER A 152 27.25 16.06 2.87
CA SER A 152 28.48 15.37 2.46
C SER A 152 28.24 14.68 1.11
N PHE A 153 28.86 15.20 0.06
CA PHE A 153 28.74 14.63 -1.27
C PHE A 153 29.66 13.42 -1.47
N ILE A 154 30.83 13.41 -0.81
CA ILE A 154 31.72 12.25 -0.74
C ILE A 154 31.72 11.76 0.70
N ASP A 155 31.47 10.45 0.89
CA ASP A 155 31.48 9.81 2.20
C ASP A 155 32.85 9.19 2.53
N ALA A 156 33.05 8.93 3.83
CA ALA A 156 34.27 8.36 4.38
C ALA A 156 34.61 6.95 3.86
N ALA A 157 33.70 6.26 3.17
CA ALA A 157 33.92 4.90 2.65
C ALA A 157 34.52 4.90 1.22
N THR A 158 35.10 6.02 0.78
CA THR A 158 35.73 6.16 -0.54
C THR A 158 37.24 5.88 -0.46
N ASN A 159 37.81 5.30 -1.53
CA ASN A 159 39.26 5.17 -1.71
C ASN A 159 39.93 6.56 -1.77
N ALA A 160 41.26 6.60 -1.69
CA ALA A 160 42.01 7.83 -1.91
C ALA A 160 41.68 8.42 -3.29
N ILE A 161 41.49 9.75 -3.33
CA ILE A 161 41.19 10.50 -4.55
C ILE A 161 42.29 11.52 -4.79
N ASP A 162 42.90 11.51 -5.98
CA ASP A 162 44.01 12.40 -6.27
C ASP A 162 43.55 13.87 -6.39
N THR A 163 42.38 14.12 -7.00
CA THR A 163 41.79 15.46 -7.07
C THR A 163 40.27 15.42 -7.03
N VAL A 164 39.68 16.26 -6.19
CA VAL A 164 38.23 16.48 -6.14
C VAL A 164 37.92 17.89 -6.60
N SER A 165 36.95 18.04 -7.50
CA SER A 165 36.37 19.33 -7.84
C SER A 165 34.87 19.32 -7.55
N PHE A 166 34.35 20.47 -7.11
CA PHE A 166 32.93 20.61 -6.86
C PHE A 166 32.39 21.91 -7.44
N SER A 167 31.11 21.90 -7.79
CA SER A 167 30.36 23.07 -8.20
C SER A 167 28.91 22.93 -7.73
N VAL A 168 28.45 23.90 -6.95
CA VAL A 168 27.08 24.03 -6.47
C VAL A 168 26.45 25.24 -7.13
N GLU A 169 25.54 25.02 -8.09
CA GLU A 169 24.76 26.06 -8.75
C GLU A 169 23.41 26.24 -8.05
N LEU A 170 23.09 27.47 -7.66
CA LEU A 170 21.79 27.85 -7.15
C LEU A 170 20.81 28.19 -8.29
N TYR A 171 19.53 27.82 -8.13
CA TYR A 171 18.49 28.13 -9.13
C TYR A 171 18.34 29.64 -9.42
N LYS A 172 18.72 30.50 -8.47
CA LYS A 172 18.85 31.95 -8.62
C LYS A 172 20.02 32.44 -7.76
N ALA A 173 20.59 33.61 -8.08
CA ALA A 173 21.63 34.22 -7.26
C ALA A 173 21.07 34.62 -5.88
N LEU A 174 21.90 34.53 -4.84
CA LEU A 174 21.58 35.06 -3.52
C LEU A 174 21.68 36.60 -3.53
N PRO A 175 20.79 37.29 -2.81
CA PRO A 175 20.76 38.76 -2.77
C PRO A 175 22.00 39.33 -2.10
N ASP A 176 22.46 38.69 -1.02
CA ASP A 176 23.62 39.09 -0.24
C ASP A 176 24.76 38.08 -0.39
N GLN A 177 25.94 38.42 0.15
CA GLN A 177 27.08 37.51 0.17
C GLN A 177 26.74 36.25 0.98
N PRO A 178 26.81 35.05 0.39
CA PRO A 178 26.46 33.80 1.06
C PRO A 178 27.39 33.49 2.23
N ILE A 179 26.79 33.08 3.36
CA ILE A 179 27.52 32.40 4.42
C ILE A 179 27.61 30.92 4.03
N SER A 180 28.83 30.46 3.76
CA SER A 180 29.06 29.11 3.24
C SER A 180 30.42 28.57 3.66
N PHE A 181 30.56 27.25 3.67
CA PHE A 181 31.84 26.57 3.78
C PHE A 181 31.85 25.33 2.89
N VAL A 182 33.03 24.88 2.50
CA VAL A 182 33.28 23.50 2.07
C VAL A 182 34.49 23.00 2.85
N ARG A 183 34.40 21.78 3.36
CA ARG A 183 35.47 21.16 4.16
C ARG A 183 35.76 19.75 3.69
N THR A 184 37.01 19.34 3.87
CA THR A 184 37.48 17.98 3.67
C THR A 184 38.08 17.45 4.97
N GLY A 185 37.70 16.25 5.41
CA GLY A 185 38.38 15.64 6.56
C GLY A 185 37.57 14.57 7.27
N ILE A 186 38.19 13.92 8.27
CA ILE A 186 37.53 12.94 9.13
C ILE A 186 36.46 13.68 9.95
N ASN A 187 35.22 13.18 9.88
CA ASN A 187 34.02 13.79 10.47
C ASN A 187 33.74 15.23 9.99
N SER A 188 34.32 15.71 8.88
CA SER A 188 34.10 17.07 8.38
C SER A 188 34.64 18.24 9.24
N PHE A 189 35.48 17.97 10.26
CA PHE A 189 35.87 18.97 11.26
C PHE A 189 37.33 19.41 11.28
N ARG A 190 38.25 18.71 10.61
CA ARG A 190 39.68 18.84 10.97
C ARG A 190 40.60 19.52 9.94
N GLN A 191 40.20 19.72 8.67
CA GLN A 191 41.10 20.29 7.65
C GLN A 191 40.38 21.15 6.60
N ASN A 192 41.07 22.17 6.09
CA ASN A 192 40.56 23.13 5.10
C ASN A 192 41.41 23.08 3.81
N ASN A 193 41.67 21.87 3.30
CA ASN A 193 42.51 21.64 2.11
C ASN A 193 41.76 21.88 0.80
N LEU A 194 40.95 22.93 0.74
CA LEU A 194 40.05 23.19 -0.37
C LEU A 194 39.85 24.69 -0.57
N SER A 195 39.90 25.11 -1.84
CA SER A 195 39.71 26.51 -2.23
C SER A 195 38.33 26.70 -2.86
N GLY A 196 37.37 27.22 -2.10
CA GLY A 196 36.02 27.52 -2.58
C GLY A 196 35.87 28.99 -2.96
N LYS A 197 35.23 29.28 -4.10
CA LYS A 197 34.92 30.65 -4.54
C LYS A 197 33.51 30.75 -5.07
N TRP A 198 32.89 31.90 -4.84
CA TRP A 198 31.59 32.24 -5.41
C TRP A 198 31.75 33.02 -6.70
N ALA A 199 30.93 32.68 -7.69
CA ALA A 199 30.68 33.48 -8.88
C ALA A 199 29.26 34.04 -8.82
N ASN A 200 29.14 35.37 -8.80
CA ASN A 200 27.89 36.13 -8.83
C ASN A 200 26.83 35.66 -7.81
N ASN A 201 27.25 35.27 -6.60
CA ASN A 201 26.40 34.72 -5.54
C ASN A 201 25.47 33.56 -6.00
N LYS A 202 25.82 32.88 -7.11
CA LYS A 202 24.99 31.85 -7.74
C LYS A 202 25.72 30.51 -7.84
N ILE A 203 27.01 30.51 -8.13
CA ILE A 203 27.79 29.29 -8.30
C ILE A 203 28.89 29.27 -7.25
N PHE A 204 28.91 28.25 -6.41
CA PHE A 204 29.98 28.01 -5.44
C PHE A 204 30.82 26.82 -5.90
N SER A 205 32.08 27.05 -6.22
CA SER A 205 32.93 26.02 -6.83
C SER A 205 34.35 26.06 -6.30
N GLY A 206 35.04 24.93 -6.40
CA GLY A 206 36.42 24.81 -5.94
C GLY A 206 37.06 23.46 -6.23
N THR A 207 38.32 23.35 -5.86
CA THR A 207 39.10 22.11 -5.96
C THR A 207 39.86 21.86 -4.66
N THR A 208 40.16 20.59 -4.40
CA THR A 208 41.09 20.22 -3.33
C THR A 208 42.50 20.73 -3.66
N THR A 209 43.22 21.16 -2.63
CA THR A 209 44.62 21.61 -2.72
C THR A 209 45.61 20.53 -2.29
N ALA A 210 45.11 19.43 -1.75
CA ALA A 210 45.86 18.24 -1.38
C ALA A 210 45.07 16.97 -1.77
N ARG A 211 45.72 15.82 -1.69
CA ARG A 211 45.09 14.52 -1.92
C ARG A 211 43.97 14.27 -0.89
N PHE A 212 42.86 13.70 -1.35
CA PHE A 212 41.75 13.29 -0.49
C PHE A 212 42.00 11.87 0.00
N GLU A 213 42.19 11.71 1.31
CA GLU A 213 42.57 10.44 1.92
C GLU A 213 41.36 9.58 2.30
N PRO A 214 41.50 8.23 2.36
CA PRO A 214 40.43 7.36 2.84
C PRO A 214 39.95 7.78 4.24
N GLY A 215 38.64 7.72 4.47
CA GLY A 215 38.03 8.18 5.73
C GLY A 215 37.71 9.68 5.78
N GLN A 216 38.13 10.47 4.78
CA GLN A 216 37.71 11.86 4.66
C GLN A 216 36.32 11.98 4.01
N GLU A 217 35.60 13.04 4.38
CA GLU A 217 34.33 13.42 3.76
C GLU A 217 34.50 14.76 3.04
N LEU A 218 33.74 14.98 1.96
CA LEU A 218 33.59 16.31 1.35
C LEU A 218 32.22 16.86 1.72
N THR A 219 32.20 17.87 2.57
CA THR A 219 30.96 18.45 3.10
C THR A 219 30.82 19.91 2.72
N ALA A 220 29.69 20.26 2.13
CA ALA A 220 29.33 21.65 1.83
C ALA A 220 28.25 22.13 2.79
N GLY A 221 28.45 23.35 3.28
CA GLY A 221 27.52 24.13 4.06
C GLY A 221 27.13 25.40 3.30
N ILE A 222 25.84 25.66 3.10
CA ILE A 222 25.33 26.93 2.57
C ILE A 222 24.10 27.35 3.38
N ASN A 223 24.11 28.57 3.91
CA ASN A 223 22.94 29.19 4.53
C ASN A 223 22.16 29.98 3.47
N PHE A 224 20.84 29.82 3.47
CA PHE A 224 19.92 30.51 2.59
C PHE A 224 18.96 31.38 3.42
N PRO A 225 18.65 32.61 2.97
CA PRO A 225 17.66 33.44 3.63
C PRO A 225 16.29 32.77 3.59
N LYS A 226 15.40 33.17 4.53
CA LYS A 226 14.01 32.71 4.57
C LYS A 226 13.35 32.82 3.19
N ASP A 227 12.52 31.84 2.86
CA ASP A 227 11.75 31.76 1.60
C ASP A 227 12.59 31.68 0.30
N PHE A 228 13.93 31.63 0.40
CA PHE A 228 14.78 31.36 -0.76
C PHE A 228 14.56 29.94 -1.29
N ILE A 229 14.41 28.96 -0.42
CA ILE A 229 14.01 27.60 -0.77
C ILE A 229 12.56 27.39 -0.31
N THR A 230 11.73 26.81 -1.17
CA THR A 230 10.37 26.42 -0.83
C THR A 230 10.38 25.08 -0.10
N GLN A 231 9.94 25.09 1.16
CA GLN A 231 9.82 23.88 1.98
C GLN A 231 8.79 22.91 1.38
N PRO A 232 9.14 21.62 1.22
CA PRO A 232 8.16 20.61 0.82
C PRO A 232 7.05 20.45 1.86
N ASN A 233 5.81 20.25 1.41
CA ASN A 233 4.73 19.85 2.30
C ASN A 233 4.79 18.34 2.55
N TYR A 234 5.46 17.95 3.64
CA TYR A 234 5.63 16.55 4.02
C TYR A 234 4.31 15.81 4.28
N ASN A 235 3.24 16.53 4.62
CA ASN A 235 1.91 15.94 4.79
C ASN A 235 1.31 15.43 3.48
N LEU A 236 1.78 15.89 2.32
CA LEU A 236 1.32 15.41 1.00
C LEU A 236 2.21 14.31 0.43
N ARG A 237 3.27 13.91 1.13
CA ARG A 237 4.20 12.88 0.67
C ARG A 237 3.50 11.53 0.54
N GLY A 238 3.45 10.97 -0.67
CA GLY A 238 2.77 9.71 -0.93
C GLY A 238 1.32 9.87 -1.39
N ILE A 239 0.80 11.09 -1.56
CA ILE A 239 -0.58 11.30 -2.03
C ILE A 239 -0.86 10.65 -3.39
N GLU A 240 0.17 10.46 -4.22
CA GLU A 240 0.10 9.75 -5.50
C GLU A 240 -0.42 8.31 -5.37
N TRP A 241 -0.31 7.69 -4.19
CA TRP A 241 -0.88 6.37 -3.93
C TRP A 241 -2.41 6.33 -4.06
N LEU A 242 -3.09 7.48 -3.96
CA LEU A 242 -4.54 7.59 -4.20
C LEU A 242 -4.94 7.33 -5.66
N ILE A 243 -3.99 7.22 -6.59
CA ILE A 243 -4.28 6.76 -7.96
C ILE A 243 -4.70 5.28 -7.97
N ALA A 244 -4.14 4.46 -7.07
CA ALA A 244 -4.41 3.02 -7.01
C ALA A 244 -5.90 2.67 -6.85
N PRO A 245 -6.67 3.23 -5.89
CA PRO A 245 -8.11 2.96 -5.80
C PRO A 245 -8.87 3.37 -7.07
N GLY A 246 -8.47 4.44 -7.76
CA GLY A 246 -9.07 4.83 -9.03
C GLY A 246 -8.88 3.77 -10.13
N VAL A 247 -7.66 3.22 -10.25
CA VAL A 247 -7.36 2.13 -11.18
C VAL A 247 -8.14 0.86 -10.83
N ILE A 248 -8.19 0.51 -9.55
CA ILE A 248 -8.96 -0.66 -9.06
C ILE A 248 -10.45 -0.49 -9.35
N PHE A 249 -11.00 0.70 -9.15
CA PHE A 249 -12.39 1.00 -9.51
C PHE A 249 -12.66 0.75 -10.99
N ILE A 250 -11.81 1.27 -11.88
CA ILE A 250 -11.97 1.08 -13.34
C ILE A 250 -11.94 -0.41 -13.71
N ILE A 251 -10.97 -1.16 -13.18
CA ILE A 251 -10.86 -2.61 -13.44
C ILE A 251 -12.12 -3.33 -12.94
N MET A 252 -12.54 -3.06 -11.70
CA MET A 252 -13.72 -3.69 -11.11
C MET A 252 -15.00 -3.31 -11.83
N PHE A 253 -15.11 -2.07 -12.32
CA PHE A 253 -16.24 -1.61 -13.10
C PHE A 253 -16.36 -2.37 -14.42
N ILE A 254 -15.25 -2.59 -15.13
CA ILE A 254 -15.22 -3.39 -16.37
C ILE A 254 -15.63 -4.84 -16.08
N ILE A 255 -15.06 -5.46 -15.05
CA ILE A 255 -15.39 -6.82 -14.60
C ILE A 255 -16.89 -6.94 -14.30
N TRP A 256 -17.44 -5.99 -13.55
CA TRP A 256 -18.87 -5.94 -13.23
C TRP A 256 -19.74 -5.77 -14.48
N MET A 257 -19.36 -4.91 -15.43
CA MET A 257 -20.11 -4.75 -16.68
C MET A 257 -20.19 -6.06 -17.48
N ILE A 258 -19.13 -6.87 -17.49
CA ILE A 258 -19.06 -8.12 -18.26
C ILE A 258 -19.78 -9.25 -17.51
N TRP A 259 -19.55 -9.41 -16.21
CA TRP A 259 -19.95 -10.60 -15.45
C TRP A 259 -20.93 -10.38 -14.30
N GLY A 260 -21.15 -9.14 -13.86
CA GLY A 260 -22.01 -8.81 -12.71
C GLY A 260 -23.33 -8.15 -13.07
N LYS A 261 -23.39 -7.39 -14.18
CA LYS A 261 -24.58 -6.64 -14.57
C LYS A 261 -25.69 -7.55 -15.08
N ASP A 262 -26.84 -7.51 -14.40
CA ASP A 262 -28.06 -8.23 -14.75
C ASP A 262 -28.63 -7.76 -16.11
N ASP A 263 -29.24 -8.70 -16.83
CA ASP A 263 -29.93 -8.40 -18.08
C ASP A 263 -31.23 -7.63 -17.80
N LYS A 264 -31.54 -6.61 -18.61
CA LYS A 264 -32.79 -5.86 -18.48
C LYS A 264 -33.98 -6.75 -18.89
N VAL A 265 -34.99 -6.80 -18.05
CA VAL A 265 -36.30 -7.39 -18.34
C VAL A 265 -37.38 -6.35 -18.10
N THR A 266 -38.49 -6.44 -18.83
CA THR A 266 -39.67 -5.62 -18.59
C THR A 266 -40.36 -6.12 -17.33
N ILE A 267 -40.54 -5.24 -16.34
CA ILE A 267 -41.24 -5.55 -15.09
C ILE A 267 -42.74 -5.32 -15.34
N GLN A 268 -43.56 -6.34 -15.13
CA GLN A 268 -45.02 -6.22 -15.16
C GLN A 268 -45.56 -6.19 -13.73
N THR A 269 -46.69 -5.52 -13.55
CA THR A 269 -47.35 -5.48 -12.24
C THR A 269 -48.33 -6.64 -12.18
N GLU A 270 -47.98 -7.70 -11.47
CA GLU A 270 -48.88 -8.84 -11.24
C GLU A 270 -49.50 -8.79 -9.83
N PHE A 271 -50.76 -9.20 -9.73
CA PHE A 271 -51.48 -9.31 -8.45
C PHE A 271 -51.22 -10.64 -7.73
N TYR A 272 -50.68 -11.62 -8.45
CA TYR A 272 -50.44 -12.98 -7.97
C TYR A 272 -48.94 -13.30 -7.99
N PRO A 273 -48.48 -14.24 -7.15
CA PRO A 273 -47.09 -14.68 -7.17
C PRO A 273 -46.76 -15.43 -8.46
N PRO A 274 -45.48 -15.49 -8.87
CA PRO A 274 -45.10 -16.12 -10.13
C PRO A 274 -45.40 -17.62 -10.15
N ASP A 275 -46.07 -18.10 -11.19
CA ASP A 275 -46.48 -19.53 -11.30
C ASP A 275 -45.29 -20.51 -11.42
N SER A 276 -44.14 -20.02 -11.90
CA SER A 276 -43.00 -20.87 -12.27
C SER A 276 -42.06 -21.21 -11.12
N ILE A 277 -42.18 -20.55 -9.97
CA ILE A 277 -41.23 -20.67 -8.85
C ILE A 277 -41.95 -20.65 -7.50
N SER A 278 -41.41 -21.39 -6.54
CA SER A 278 -41.90 -21.34 -5.16
C SER A 278 -41.53 -20.01 -4.49
N PRO A 279 -42.25 -19.55 -3.45
CA PRO A 279 -41.96 -18.28 -2.78
C PRO A 279 -40.55 -18.21 -2.18
N ASN A 280 -39.93 -19.34 -1.87
CA ASN A 280 -38.55 -19.41 -1.36
C ASN A 280 -37.53 -19.11 -2.44
N VAL A 281 -37.76 -19.67 -3.63
CA VAL A 281 -36.94 -19.41 -4.81
C VAL A 281 -37.09 -17.94 -5.20
N ALA A 282 -38.32 -17.41 -5.21
CA ALA A 282 -38.58 -16.00 -5.46
C ALA A 282 -37.85 -15.09 -4.45
N GLY A 283 -37.97 -15.38 -3.15
CA GLY A 283 -37.27 -14.63 -2.09
C GLY A 283 -35.76 -14.59 -2.31
N TYR A 284 -35.15 -15.75 -2.58
CA TYR A 284 -33.71 -15.82 -2.86
C TYR A 284 -33.30 -15.06 -4.14
N LEU A 285 -34.11 -15.10 -5.20
CA LEU A 285 -33.83 -14.37 -6.43
C LEU A 285 -33.98 -12.86 -6.28
N ILE A 286 -34.75 -12.39 -5.30
CA ILE A 286 -34.89 -10.96 -5.02
C ILE A 286 -33.63 -10.43 -4.30
N ASP A 287 -33.22 -11.05 -3.19
CA ASP A 287 -32.19 -10.49 -2.31
C ASP A 287 -30.81 -11.19 -2.39
N ASN A 288 -30.68 -12.23 -3.23
CA ASN A 288 -29.49 -13.08 -3.37
C ASN A 288 -29.05 -13.76 -2.05
N ARG A 289 -29.93 -13.88 -1.05
CA ARG A 289 -29.63 -14.44 0.26
C ARG A 289 -30.63 -15.52 0.62
N LEU A 290 -30.15 -16.54 1.31
CA LEU A 290 -31.00 -17.62 1.80
C LEU A 290 -31.29 -17.42 3.28
N ASN A 291 -32.47 -16.88 3.56
CA ASN A 291 -32.94 -16.63 4.91
C ASN A 291 -33.86 -17.76 5.37
N ARG A 292 -33.81 -18.08 6.68
CA ARG A 292 -34.76 -19.03 7.28
C ARG A 292 -36.21 -18.55 7.13
N ARG A 293 -36.43 -17.24 7.04
CA ARG A 293 -37.74 -16.63 6.76
C ARG A 293 -38.28 -17.05 5.38
N ASP A 294 -37.42 -17.20 4.39
CA ASP A 294 -37.85 -17.61 3.04
C ASP A 294 -38.49 -18.99 3.12
N LEU A 295 -37.91 -19.94 3.88
CA LEU A 295 -38.49 -21.27 4.14
C LEU A 295 -39.87 -21.20 4.80
N THR A 296 -40.12 -20.25 5.70
CA THR A 296 -41.43 -20.12 6.36
C THR A 296 -42.56 -19.73 5.42
N ALA A 297 -42.25 -19.13 4.26
CA ALA A 297 -43.24 -18.81 3.23
C ALA A 297 -43.89 -20.06 2.60
N LEU A 298 -43.32 -21.25 2.81
CA LEU A 298 -43.95 -22.51 2.40
C LEU A 298 -45.23 -22.82 3.18
N ILE A 299 -45.36 -22.37 4.42
CA ILE A 299 -46.54 -22.66 5.24
C ILE A 299 -47.82 -22.08 4.59
N PRO A 300 -47.91 -20.77 4.29
CA PRO A 300 -49.07 -20.23 3.59
C PRO A 300 -49.20 -20.77 2.16
N TYR A 301 -48.09 -21.05 1.46
CA TYR A 301 -48.11 -21.64 0.11
C TYR A 301 -48.75 -23.04 0.09
N TRP A 302 -48.37 -23.90 1.02
CA TRP A 302 -48.98 -25.22 1.19
C TRP A 302 -50.42 -25.12 1.67
N GLY A 303 -50.74 -24.11 2.49
CA GLY A 303 -52.11 -23.79 2.90
C GLY A 303 -53.00 -23.43 1.71
N ALA A 304 -52.54 -22.52 0.85
CA ALA A 304 -53.25 -22.11 -0.36
C ALA A 304 -53.50 -23.26 -1.34
N ASN A 305 -52.55 -24.20 -1.44
CA ASN A 305 -52.68 -25.40 -2.27
C ASN A 305 -53.38 -26.59 -1.57
N GLY A 306 -53.88 -26.38 -0.35
CA GLY A 306 -54.67 -27.35 0.41
C GLY A 306 -53.89 -28.53 1.01
N TYR A 307 -52.57 -28.44 1.15
CA TYR A 307 -51.74 -29.49 1.76
C TYR A 307 -51.77 -29.46 3.29
N LEU A 308 -51.96 -28.28 3.87
CA LEU A 308 -52.11 -28.10 5.32
C LEU A 308 -53.21 -27.08 5.63
N LYS A 309 -53.67 -27.09 6.88
CA LYS A 309 -54.57 -26.09 7.44
C LYS A 309 -53.94 -25.50 8.70
N VAL A 310 -53.99 -24.18 8.81
CA VAL A 310 -53.68 -23.48 10.07
C VAL A 310 -54.99 -23.32 10.83
N THR A 311 -55.04 -23.82 12.07
CA THR A 311 -56.18 -23.64 12.97
C THR A 311 -55.75 -22.85 14.20
N GLU A 312 -56.68 -22.04 14.71
CA GLU A 312 -56.50 -21.23 15.91
C GLU A 312 -57.41 -21.78 17.01
N GLU A 313 -56.86 -21.95 18.20
CA GLU A 313 -57.60 -22.33 19.40
C GLU A 313 -57.33 -21.34 20.53
N ASP A 314 -58.40 -20.89 21.19
CA ASP A 314 -58.32 -20.10 22.41
C ASP A 314 -57.98 -21.01 23.59
N ARG A 315 -56.95 -20.66 24.35
CA ARG A 315 -56.71 -21.27 25.67
C ARG A 315 -56.90 -20.23 26.76
N ASP A 316 -57.79 -20.52 27.70
CA ASP A 316 -57.90 -19.73 28.92
C ASP A 316 -56.66 -19.93 29.78
N VAL A 317 -56.00 -18.83 30.09
CA VAL A 317 -54.94 -18.78 31.10
C VAL A 317 -55.57 -18.21 32.36
N LEU A 318 -55.77 -19.07 33.36
CA LEU A 318 -56.32 -18.72 34.68
C LEU A 318 -57.74 -18.11 34.65
N GLY A 319 -58.49 -18.24 33.55
CA GLY A 319 -59.84 -17.69 33.40
C GLY A 319 -59.91 -16.16 33.24
N VAL A 320 -58.77 -15.48 33.09
CA VAL A 320 -58.71 -14.00 33.04
C VAL A 320 -58.22 -13.50 31.67
N TYR A 321 -57.45 -14.31 30.93
CA TYR A 321 -56.87 -13.91 29.64
C TYR A 321 -56.83 -15.09 28.66
N LYS A 322 -57.28 -14.86 27.43
CA LYS A 322 -57.21 -15.84 26.33
C LYS A 322 -55.88 -15.74 25.61
N LYS A 323 -55.12 -16.84 25.59
CA LYS A 323 -53.91 -16.96 24.76
C LYS A 323 -54.23 -17.80 23.54
N LYS A 324 -54.01 -17.23 22.37
CA LYS A 324 -54.18 -17.91 21.08
C LYS A 324 -53.07 -18.95 20.88
N LYS A 325 -53.45 -20.18 20.56
CA LYS A 325 -52.56 -21.23 20.09
C LYS A 325 -52.84 -21.50 18.62
N TYR A 326 -51.77 -21.72 17.86
CA TYR A 326 -51.88 -22.03 16.45
C TYR A 326 -51.38 -23.45 16.19
N PHE A 327 -52.16 -24.19 15.40
CA PHE A 327 -51.88 -25.55 15.04
C PHE A 327 -51.75 -25.69 13.52
N LEU A 328 -50.77 -26.48 13.10
CA LEU A 328 -50.64 -26.94 11.72
C LEU A 328 -51.24 -28.33 11.63
N LYS A 329 -52.25 -28.51 10.78
CA LYS A 329 -52.87 -29.80 10.48
C LYS A 329 -52.54 -30.22 9.06
N LYS A 330 -51.93 -31.39 8.89
CA LYS A 330 -51.68 -31.98 7.58
C LYS A 330 -52.99 -32.49 6.99
N LEU A 331 -53.31 -32.07 5.77
CA LEU A 331 -54.52 -32.47 5.04
C LEU A 331 -54.23 -33.59 4.03
N LYS A 332 -53.11 -33.49 3.30
CA LYS A 332 -52.65 -34.48 2.31
C LYS A 332 -51.12 -34.51 2.24
N GLU A 333 -50.57 -35.59 1.70
CA GLU A 333 -49.15 -35.67 1.39
C GLU A 333 -48.76 -34.69 0.27
N LEU A 334 -47.50 -34.23 0.29
CA LEU A 334 -46.96 -33.52 -0.86
C LEU A 334 -46.78 -34.48 -2.05
N PRO A 335 -46.97 -34.02 -3.30
CA PRO A 335 -46.75 -34.83 -4.49
C PRO A 335 -45.31 -35.37 -4.60
N ALA A 336 -45.12 -36.47 -5.31
CA ALA A 336 -43.80 -37.06 -5.49
C ALA A 336 -42.82 -36.16 -6.28
N ASN A 337 -43.30 -35.16 -7.03
CA ASN A 337 -42.48 -34.29 -7.87
C ASN A 337 -42.11 -32.94 -7.24
N VAL A 338 -42.48 -32.66 -5.98
CA VAL A 338 -42.05 -31.40 -5.33
C VAL A 338 -40.54 -31.40 -5.04
N MET A 339 -39.97 -30.20 -4.91
CA MET A 339 -38.55 -30.00 -4.64
C MET A 339 -38.12 -30.63 -3.31
N ALA A 340 -36.86 -31.06 -3.21
CA ALA A 340 -36.36 -31.82 -2.06
C ALA A 340 -36.51 -31.05 -0.73
N PHE A 341 -36.18 -29.75 -0.74
CA PHE A 341 -36.30 -28.89 0.45
C PHE A 341 -37.73 -28.77 0.97
N GLU A 342 -38.73 -28.79 0.08
CA GLU A 342 -40.13 -28.76 0.46
C GLU A 342 -40.53 -30.03 1.19
N LYS A 343 -40.13 -31.20 0.68
CA LYS A 343 -40.39 -32.50 1.33
C LYS A 343 -39.72 -32.58 2.69
N THR A 344 -38.44 -32.20 2.77
CA THR A 344 -37.69 -32.24 4.02
C THR A 344 -38.33 -31.35 5.08
N LEU A 345 -38.70 -30.11 4.74
CA LEU A 345 -39.34 -29.21 5.69
C LEU A 345 -40.74 -29.68 6.09
N PHE A 346 -41.57 -30.09 5.13
CA PHE A 346 -42.94 -30.55 5.38
C PHE A 346 -42.97 -31.81 6.26
N ASN A 347 -42.13 -32.81 5.96
CA ASN A 347 -42.03 -34.02 6.76
C ASN A 347 -41.47 -33.73 8.15
N GLY A 348 -40.49 -32.81 8.26
CA GLY A 348 -39.94 -32.42 9.55
C GLY A 348 -40.95 -31.70 10.45
N ILE A 349 -41.88 -30.92 9.89
CA ILE A 349 -42.98 -30.30 10.66
C ILE A 349 -43.87 -31.39 11.27
N PHE A 350 -44.24 -32.42 10.50
CA PHE A 350 -45.20 -33.45 10.90
C PHE A 350 -44.57 -34.76 11.38
N ALA A 351 -43.27 -34.78 11.69
CA ALA A 351 -42.52 -36.00 11.99
C ALA A 351 -43.04 -36.76 13.22
N TRP A 352 -43.56 -36.04 14.21
CA TRP A 352 -43.89 -36.60 15.53
C TRP A 352 -45.37 -36.50 15.91
N LYS A 353 -46.09 -35.52 15.38
CA LYS A 353 -47.50 -35.24 15.70
C LYS A 353 -48.25 -34.71 14.48
N ASN A 354 -49.57 -34.87 14.47
CA ASN A 354 -50.48 -34.22 13.53
C ASN A 354 -51.90 -34.17 14.14
N PRO A 355 -52.46 -33.00 14.49
CA PRO A 355 -51.92 -31.64 14.29
C PRO A 355 -50.73 -31.31 15.22
N VAL A 356 -49.92 -30.32 14.83
CA VAL A 356 -48.71 -29.85 15.54
C VAL A 356 -48.92 -28.43 16.04
N GLU A 357 -48.64 -28.16 17.31
CA GLU A 357 -48.65 -26.80 17.86
C GLU A 357 -47.41 -26.03 17.38
N LEU A 358 -47.57 -24.79 16.90
CA LEU A 358 -46.46 -23.97 16.39
C LEU A 358 -45.34 -23.74 17.41
N SER A 359 -45.64 -23.72 18.70
CA SER A 359 -44.63 -23.59 19.77
C SER A 359 -43.71 -24.79 19.89
N ASP A 360 -44.21 -25.99 19.58
CA ASP A 360 -43.42 -27.24 19.66
C ASP A 360 -42.29 -27.25 18.61
N LEU A 361 -42.45 -26.47 17.53
CA LEU A 361 -41.48 -26.36 16.44
C LEU A 361 -40.29 -25.43 16.75
N LYS A 362 -40.41 -24.54 17.74
CA LYS A 362 -39.44 -23.45 17.98
C LYS A 362 -37.99 -23.94 18.19
N ASN A 363 -37.82 -25.05 18.89
CA ASN A 363 -36.51 -25.61 19.24
C ASN A 363 -36.23 -26.98 18.60
N SER A 364 -37.17 -27.53 17.84
CA SER A 364 -37.07 -28.88 17.25
C SER A 364 -36.84 -28.85 15.74
N LEU A 365 -37.30 -27.79 15.04
CA LEU A 365 -37.26 -27.74 13.59
C LEU A 365 -35.95 -27.17 13.02
N TYR A 366 -35.06 -26.64 13.85
CA TYR A 366 -33.89 -25.88 13.36
C TYR A 366 -32.95 -26.72 12.48
N THR A 367 -32.71 -27.99 12.82
CA THR A 367 -31.88 -28.91 12.02
C THR A 367 -32.53 -29.22 10.67
N THR A 368 -33.84 -29.45 10.66
CA THR A 368 -34.63 -29.62 9.43
C THR A 368 -34.57 -28.36 8.57
N MET A 369 -34.69 -27.17 9.16
CA MET A 369 -34.58 -25.91 8.43
C MET A 369 -33.19 -25.72 7.83
N ASP A 370 -32.12 -26.05 8.55
CA ASP A 370 -30.75 -25.94 8.03
C ASP A 370 -30.50 -26.94 6.89
N THR A 371 -31.07 -28.14 6.97
CA THR A 371 -31.00 -29.14 5.90
C THR A 371 -31.78 -28.69 4.66
N ALA A 372 -33.01 -28.22 4.84
CA ALA A 372 -33.84 -27.68 3.77
C ALA A 372 -33.20 -26.43 3.12
N LYS A 373 -32.52 -25.60 3.91
CA LYS A 373 -31.74 -24.46 3.42
C LYS A 373 -30.62 -24.91 2.47
N GLY A 374 -29.83 -25.91 2.86
CA GLY A 374 -28.77 -26.45 2.00
C GLY A 374 -29.32 -27.06 0.69
N GLN A 375 -30.46 -27.76 0.77
CA GLN A 375 -31.14 -28.31 -0.40
C GLN A 375 -31.71 -27.24 -1.33
N LEU A 376 -32.27 -26.14 -0.78
CA LEU A 376 -32.74 -25.01 -1.57
C LEU A 376 -31.57 -24.34 -2.31
N GLU A 377 -30.42 -24.17 -1.66
CA GLU A 377 -29.22 -23.63 -2.32
C GLU A 377 -28.75 -24.54 -3.47
N ALA A 378 -28.74 -25.85 -3.27
CA ALA A 378 -28.41 -26.82 -4.32
C ALA A 378 -29.41 -26.78 -5.50
N GLU A 379 -30.70 -26.58 -5.23
CA GLU A 379 -31.73 -26.46 -6.26
C GLU A 379 -31.58 -25.15 -7.06
N ILE A 380 -31.25 -24.04 -6.40
CA ILE A 380 -30.97 -22.78 -7.09
C ILE A 380 -29.77 -22.91 -8.03
N ASP A 381 -28.74 -23.65 -7.60
CA ASP A 381 -27.55 -23.94 -8.38
C ASP A 381 -27.85 -24.84 -9.58
N SER A 382 -28.70 -25.87 -9.40
CA SER A 382 -29.08 -26.82 -10.45
C SER A 382 -29.98 -26.18 -11.52
N GLN A 383 -30.89 -25.29 -11.12
CA GLN A 383 -31.87 -24.66 -12.00
C GLN A 383 -31.31 -23.53 -12.89
N ALA A 384 -30.00 -23.27 -12.78
CA ALA A 384 -29.27 -22.27 -13.56
C ALA A 384 -29.87 -20.84 -13.49
N TYR A 385 -30.34 -20.44 -12.30
CA TYR A 385 -30.84 -19.08 -12.08
C TYR A 385 -29.73 -18.00 -12.08
N TYR A 386 -28.47 -18.39 -11.92
CA TYR A 386 -27.31 -17.50 -11.99
C TYR A 386 -26.38 -17.88 -13.14
N VAL A 387 -25.75 -16.87 -13.75
CA VAL A 387 -24.74 -17.11 -14.79
C VAL A 387 -23.58 -17.92 -14.21
N LYS A 388 -23.17 -18.96 -14.92
CA LYS A 388 -22.07 -19.85 -14.50
C LYS A 388 -20.83 -19.02 -14.15
N ASN A 389 -20.20 -19.33 -13.02
CA ASN A 389 -19.02 -18.65 -12.45
C ASN A 389 -19.22 -17.23 -11.91
N SER A 390 -20.31 -16.52 -12.19
CA SER A 390 -20.53 -15.15 -11.65
C SER A 390 -20.47 -15.12 -10.11
N ARG A 391 -21.17 -16.05 -9.44
CA ARG A 391 -21.10 -16.20 -7.98
C ARG A 391 -19.73 -16.66 -7.46
N LYS A 392 -18.97 -17.41 -8.26
CA LYS A 392 -17.60 -17.83 -7.91
C LYS A 392 -16.65 -16.65 -7.91
N ILE A 393 -16.74 -15.75 -8.90
CA ILE A 393 -15.91 -14.54 -8.98
C ILE A 393 -16.13 -13.67 -7.74
N GLY A 394 -17.39 -13.48 -7.29
CA GLY A 394 -17.68 -12.78 -6.04
C GLY A 394 -16.98 -13.41 -4.83
N LYS A 395 -17.02 -14.74 -4.68
CA LYS A 395 -16.30 -15.46 -3.62
C LYS A 395 -14.78 -15.30 -3.71
N THR A 396 -14.21 -15.31 -4.92
CA THR A 396 -12.77 -15.08 -5.13
C THR A 396 -12.36 -13.65 -4.75
N ILE A 397 -13.19 -12.65 -5.05
CA ILE A 397 -12.95 -11.26 -4.62
C ILE A 397 -12.97 -11.15 -3.09
N ILE A 398 -13.89 -11.84 -2.40
CA ILE A 398 -13.92 -11.88 -0.92
C ILE A 398 -12.64 -12.50 -0.35
N LEU A 399 -12.09 -13.54 -0.97
CA LEU A 399 -10.81 -14.11 -0.56
C LEU A 399 -9.65 -13.12 -0.78
N ALA A 400 -9.64 -12.41 -1.91
CA ALA A 400 -8.63 -11.38 -2.19
C ALA A 400 -8.71 -10.21 -1.19
N ILE A 401 -9.91 -9.80 -0.79
CA ILE A 401 -10.17 -8.82 0.28
C ILE A 401 -9.54 -9.29 1.60
N ALA A 402 -9.72 -10.56 1.98
CA ALA A 402 -9.14 -11.10 3.22
C ALA A 402 -7.61 -11.04 3.23
N VAL A 403 -6.97 -11.36 2.10
CA VAL A 403 -5.50 -11.23 1.95
C VAL A 403 -5.07 -9.76 2.03
N LEU A 404 -5.76 -8.87 1.32
CA LEU A 404 -5.44 -7.43 1.32
C LEU A 404 -5.61 -6.78 2.70
N ILE A 405 -6.55 -7.24 3.54
CA ILE A 405 -6.69 -6.78 4.92
C ILE A 405 -5.45 -7.08 5.76
N VAL A 406 -4.85 -8.26 5.59
CA VAL A 406 -3.61 -8.64 6.29
C VAL A 406 -2.46 -7.72 5.85
N TYR A 407 -2.32 -7.47 4.55
CA TYR A 407 -1.32 -6.53 4.04
C TYR A 407 -1.59 -5.09 4.54
N ALA A 408 -2.84 -4.64 4.55
CA ALA A 408 -3.21 -3.32 5.05
C ALA A 408 -2.87 -3.15 6.54
N GLY A 409 -3.10 -4.18 7.37
CA GLY A 409 -2.68 -4.18 8.77
C GLY A 409 -1.17 -3.99 8.93
N GLY A 410 -0.37 -4.67 8.11
CA GLY A 410 1.09 -4.50 8.08
C GLY A 410 1.51 -3.06 7.73
N PHE A 411 0.92 -2.47 6.68
CA PHE A 411 1.21 -1.10 6.28
C PHE A 411 0.78 -0.06 7.32
N ILE A 412 -0.34 -0.27 8.01
CA ILE A 412 -0.79 0.62 9.09
C ILE A 412 0.20 0.60 10.27
N ILE A 413 0.68 -0.59 10.67
CA ILE A 413 1.68 -0.71 11.74
C ILE A 413 2.99 -0.02 11.37
N ILE A 414 3.49 -0.24 10.14
CA ILE A 414 4.68 0.44 9.63
C ILE A 414 4.46 1.95 9.59
N GLY A 415 3.24 2.39 9.26
CA GLY A 415 2.92 3.80 9.16
C GLY A 415 2.78 4.54 10.48
N LEU A 416 2.42 3.85 11.56
CA LEU A 416 2.51 4.41 12.92
C LEU A 416 3.96 4.70 13.36
N ILE A 417 4.94 4.09 12.68
CA ILE A 417 6.36 4.21 13.00
C ILE A 417 7.09 5.10 11.98
N SER A 418 6.51 5.35 10.80
CA SER A 418 7.16 6.09 9.70
C SER A 418 6.26 7.14 9.07
N GLU A 419 6.74 8.39 9.04
CA GLU A 419 6.08 9.52 8.37
C GLU A 419 6.06 9.32 6.84
N GLY A 420 4.92 9.57 6.19
CA GLY A 420 4.75 9.43 4.72
C GLY A 420 4.01 8.17 4.24
N THR A 421 3.42 7.41 5.15
CA THR A 421 2.67 6.16 4.89
C THR A 421 1.15 6.30 5.01
N ILE A 422 0.67 7.43 5.55
CA ILE A 422 -0.76 7.70 5.78
C ILE A 422 -1.56 7.59 4.48
N TRP A 423 -1.04 8.14 3.38
CA TRP A 423 -1.69 8.06 2.07
C TRP A 423 -1.71 6.64 1.49
N GLN A 424 -0.71 5.81 1.79
CA GLN A 424 -0.71 4.40 1.41
C GLN A 424 -1.81 3.65 2.16
N ALA A 425 -1.92 3.87 3.47
CA ALA A 425 -3.00 3.30 4.27
C ALA A 425 -4.38 3.76 3.77
N ALA A 426 -4.55 5.06 3.49
CA ALA A 426 -5.78 5.59 2.91
C ALA A 426 -6.12 4.95 1.56
N ALA A 427 -5.14 4.84 0.65
CA ALA A 427 -5.32 4.20 -0.65
C ALA A 427 -5.76 2.74 -0.52
N LEU A 428 -5.19 1.99 0.43
CA LEU A 428 -5.59 0.61 0.72
C LEU A 428 -7.03 0.52 1.26
N ILE A 429 -7.42 1.41 2.19
CA ILE A 429 -8.78 1.45 2.73
C ILE A 429 -9.79 1.73 1.62
N PHE A 430 -9.55 2.74 0.78
CA PHE A 430 -10.45 3.05 -0.34
C PHE A 430 -10.55 1.89 -1.33
N SER A 431 -9.42 1.25 -1.65
CA SER A 431 -9.38 0.08 -2.53
C SER A 431 -10.20 -1.08 -1.96
N LEU A 432 -10.11 -1.32 -0.66
CA LEU A 432 -10.87 -2.36 0.03
C LEU A 432 -12.38 -2.09 -0.03
N ILE A 433 -12.80 -0.85 0.23
CA ILE A 433 -14.20 -0.43 0.14
C ILE A 433 -14.75 -0.69 -1.27
N ILE A 434 -13.98 -0.32 -2.31
CA ILE A 434 -14.35 -0.55 -3.72
C ILE A 434 -14.53 -2.04 -3.98
N LEU A 435 -13.59 -2.88 -3.56
CA LEU A 435 -13.68 -4.33 -3.74
C LEU A 435 -14.90 -4.93 -3.06
N VAL A 436 -15.21 -4.50 -1.82
CA VAL A 436 -16.40 -4.95 -1.08
C VAL A 436 -17.68 -4.56 -1.82
N LEU A 437 -17.79 -3.30 -2.27
CA LEU A 437 -18.94 -2.82 -3.02
C LEU A 437 -19.17 -3.64 -4.29
N PHE A 438 -18.11 -3.87 -5.08
CA PHE A 438 -18.25 -4.67 -6.30
C PHE A 438 -18.52 -6.14 -6.00
N ALA A 439 -17.91 -6.75 -4.97
CA ALA A 439 -18.19 -8.13 -4.59
C ALA A 439 -19.68 -8.36 -4.30
N LEU A 440 -20.36 -7.39 -3.69
CA LEU A 440 -21.82 -7.42 -3.45
C LEU A 440 -22.65 -7.30 -4.74
N LEU A 441 -22.13 -6.61 -5.76
CA LEU A 441 -22.79 -6.39 -7.05
C LEU A 441 -22.48 -7.47 -8.10
N MET A 442 -21.54 -8.38 -7.84
CA MET A 442 -21.10 -9.40 -8.79
C MET A 442 -22.09 -10.54 -9.09
N PRO A 443 -23.02 -10.95 -8.19
CA PRO A 443 -23.98 -12.00 -8.51
C PRO A 443 -24.90 -11.58 -9.67
N LYS A 444 -24.75 -12.25 -10.83
CA LYS A 444 -25.51 -12.02 -12.06
C LYS A 444 -26.56 -13.11 -12.26
N LYS A 445 -27.81 -12.68 -12.35
CA LYS A 445 -28.99 -13.53 -12.63
C LYS A 445 -29.09 -13.83 -14.12
N THR A 446 -29.60 -15.01 -14.46
CA THR A 446 -29.91 -15.36 -15.86
C THR A 446 -31.21 -14.71 -16.32
N LYS A 447 -31.43 -14.63 -17.65
CA LYS A 447 -32.72 -14.18 -18.19
C LYS A 447 -33.90 -14.99 -17.68
N LYS A 448 -33.71 -16.30 -17.41
CA LYS A 448 -34.72 -17.17 -16.79
C LYS A 448 -35.08 -16.64 -15.40
N ALA A 449 -34.09 -16.44 -14.54
CA ALA A 449 -34.30 -15.89 -13.21
C ALA A 449 -34.99 -14.52 -13.23
N MET A 450 -34.51 -13.62 -14.09
CA MET A 450 -35.08 -12.28 -14.21
C MET A 450 -36.54 -12.30 -14.69
N ARG A 451 -36.91 -13.21 -15.61
CA ARG A 451 -38.31 -13.37 -16.05
C ARG A 451 -39.19 -13.97 -14.96
N SER A 452 -38.70 -14.97 -14.22
CA SER A 452 -39.46 -15.64 -13.16
C SER A 452 -39.81 -14.73 -11.97
N ILE A 453 -39.17 -13.56 -11.83
CA ILE A 453 -39.47 -12.57 -10.79
C ILE A 453 -40.11 -11.29 -11.34
N ALA A 454 -40.22 -11.15 -12.66
CA ALA A 454 -40.74 -9.95 -13.33
C ALA A 454 -42.17 -10.12 -13.85
N ASN A 455 -42.57 -11.37 -14.07
CA ASN A 455 -43.96 -11.83 -14.05
C ASN A 455 -44.23 -12.22 -12.60
#